data_AF-A0A667HDD7-F1
#
_entry.id   AF-A0A667HDD7-F1
#
_cell.length_a   1.000
_cell.length_b   1.000
_cell.length_c   1.000
_cell.angle_alpha   90.00
_cell.angle_beta   90.00
_cell.angle_gamma   90.00
#
_symmetry.space_group_name_H-M   'P 1'
#
loop_
_entity.id
_entity.type
_entity.pdbx_description
1 polymer ?
#
loop_
_entity_poly.entity_id
_entity_poly.type
_entity_poly.pdbx_seq_one_letter_code
_entity_poly.pdbx_strand_id
1 'polypeptide(L)'
;MASRSAGTLLTEFNATYVPLGLMPGYQGHVPGVAFSFGSPYGTATLKYFQDHRHAALEKSRTVFSKGGHFPTLFSSDPNLVLSKRSHTRDRWLHTPSYTRFNLDSGRSAHLTGFYQMVQQHRKYYLDKTGMVPQVPYFVLPVKEWERYPLPTDLPPLSPEKKWHLLRVSPENLKTYQRFPSGKRVTPHERQRRDCYFEFRA
;
A
#
# COMPACT_ATOMS: atom_id res chain seq x y z
N MET A 1 52.59 80.48 -27.00
CA MET A 1 51.70 81.32 -26.16
C MET A 1 50.34 81.41 -26.83
N ALA A 2 49.37 80.62 -26.35
CA ALA A 2 47.91 80.69 -26.57
C ALA A 2 47.33 79.34 -26.07
N SER A 3 46.93 79.26 -24.81
CA SER A 3 45.56 79.48 -24.31
C SER A 3 44.79 78.15 -24.20
N ARG A 4 44.56 77.74 -22.94
CA ARG A 4 43.70 76.62 -22.55
C ARG A 4 42.24 77.02 -22.76
N SER A 5 41.46 76.16 -23.42
CA SER A 5 40.10 75.74 -23.00
C SER A 5 39.33 75.12 -24.18
N ALA A 6 39.87 74.06 -24.78
CA ALA A 6 39.04 73.18 -25.62
C ALA A 6 38.07 72.44 -24.70
N GLY A 7 36.79 72.80 -24.77
CA GLY A 7 35.74 72.36 -23.87
C GLY A 7 35.66 70.84 -23.73
N THR A 8 36.00 70.36 -22.54
CA THR A 8 35.47 69.08 -22.07
C THR A 8 34.02 69.32 -21.72
N LEU A 9 33.09 68.94 -22.60
CA LEU A 9 31.69 68.79 -22.22
C LEU A 9 31.62 67.70 -21.15
N LEU A 10 31.57 68.09 -19.88
CA LEU A 10 31.19 67.18 -18.80
C LEU A 10 29.70 66.89 -18.97
N THR A 11 29.38 65.89 -19.76
CA THR A 11 28.04 65.32 -19.78
C THR A 11 27.86 64.56 -18.48
N GLU A 12 27.24 65.18 -17.47
CA GLU A 12 26.86 64.53 -16.20
C GLU A 12 25.82 63.41 -16.39
N PHE A 13 25.30 63.23 -17.60
CA PHE A 13 24.35 62.17 -17.93
C PHE A 13 25.06 60.85 -18.24
N ASN A 14 25.64 60.25 -17.20
CA ASN A 14 25.86 58.81 -17.23
C ASN A 14 24.48 58.17 -17.12
N ALA A 15 23.91 57.70 -18.24
CA ALA A 15 22.66 56.94 -18.26
C ALA A 15 22.92 55.54 -17.68
N THR A 16 23.22 55.48 -16.39
CA THR A 16 23.31 54.24 -15.62
C THR A 16 21.96 53.55 -15.67
N TYR A 17 21.95 52.30 -16.14
CA TYR A 17 20.80 51.41 -16.07
C TYR A 17 20.24 51.40 -14.64
N VAL A 18 19.03 51.93 -14.49
CA VAL A 18 18.32 51.99 -13.21
C VAL A 18 17.41 50.76 -13.13
N PRO A 19 17.63 49.82 -12.19
CA PRO A 19 16.78 48.65 -12.05
C PRO A 19 15.33 49.08 -11.80
N LEU A 20 14.36 48.24 -12.20
CA LEU A 20 12.91 48.55 -12.12
C LEU A 20 12.43 48.99 -10.73
N GLY A 21 13.15 48.67 -9.65
CA GLY A 21 12.88 49.14 -8.29
C GLY A 21 13.42 50.53 -7.93
N LEU A 22 14.18 51.17 -8.81
CA LEU A 22 14.81 52.48 -8.63
C LEU A 22 14.30 53.53 -9.65
N MET A 23 13.39 53.16 -10.56
CA MET A 23 12.75 54.12 -11.47
C MET A 23 11.86 55.10 -10.68
N PRO A 24 12.09 56.43 -10.77
CA PRO A 24 11.27 57.40 -10.07
C PRO A 24 9.82 57.34 -10.58
N GLY A 25 8.88 57.13 -9.66
CA GLY A 25 7.49 57.47 -9.93
C GLY A 25 7.35 58.98 -10.10
N TYR A 26 6.75 59.41 -11.21
CA TYR A 26 6.52 60.80 -11.62
C TYR A 26 7.36 61.88 -10.89
N GLN A 27 8.43 62.35 -11.51
CA GLN A 27 9.09 63.58 -11.09
C GLN A 27 8.37 64.80 -11.68
N GLY A 28 8.09 65.79 -10.84
CA GLY A 28 8.19 67.19 -11.23
C GLY A 28 9.53 67.71 -10.73
N HIS A 29 10.44 68.07 -11.63
CA HIS A 29 11.75 68.61 -11.25
C HIS A 29 11.74 70.14 -11.43
N VAL A 30 11.97 70.90 -10.35
CA VAL A 30 12.29 72.32 -10.40
C VAL A 30 13.71 72.49 -9.84
N PRO A 31 14.71 72.78 -10.70
CA PRO A 31 16.09 72.97 -10.26
C PRO A 31 16.20 74.02 -9.15
N GLY A 32 16.82 73.64 -8.03
CA GLY A 32 17.13 74.54 -6.91
C GLY A 32 16.02 74.76 -5.86
N VAL A 33 14.82 74.19 -6.03
CA VAL A 33 13.67 74.53 -5.15
C VAL A 33 12.96 73.32 -4.55
N ALA A 34 12.69 72.26 -5.31
CA ALA A 34 12.00 71.08 -4.78
C ALA A 34 12.34 69.79 -5.54
N PHE A 35 12.57 68.73 -4.78
CA PHE A 35 12.69 67.37 -5.28
C PHE A 35 11.57 66.53 -4.65
N SER A 36 10.45 66.38 -5.35
CA SER A 36 9.36 65.50 -4.94
C SER A 36 9.16 64.39 -5.99
N PHE A 37 9.08 63.16 -5.49
CA PHE A 37 8.81 61.97 -6.29
C PHE A 37 7.35 61.55 -6.08
N GLY A 38 6.59 61.39 -7.16
CA GLY A 38 5.28 60.77 -7.17
C GLY A 38 5.37 59.24 -7.22
N SER A 39 4.24 58.56 -7.29
CA SER A 39 4.17 57.14 -7.64
C SER A 39 3.59 57.03 -9.05
N PRO A 40 4.12 56.18 -9.96
CA PRO A 40 3.56 56.08 -11.30
C PRO A 40 2.09 55.66 -11.23
N TYR A 41 1.30 56.04 -12.23
CA TYR A 41 -0.16 55.87 -12.22
C TYR A 41 -0.54 54.42 -11.94
N GLY A 42 0.20 53.46 -12.52
CA GLY A 42 0.01 52.03 -12.27
C GLY A 42 0.20 51.63 -10.80
N THR A 43 1.22 52.15 -10.12
CA THR A 43 1.41 51.87 -8.68
C THR A 43 0.41 52.59 -7.80
N ALA A 44 0.07 53.85 -8.12
CA ALA A 44 -0.91 54.63 -7.37
C ALA A 44 -2.29 53.98 -7.45
N THR A 45 -2.70 53.55 -8.64
CA THR A 45 -3.96 52.83 -8.86
C THR A 45 -3.94 51.46 -8.21
N LEU A 46 -2.86 50.67 -8.37
CA LEU A 46 -2.74 49.35 -7.73
C LEU A 46 -2.83 49.47 -6.21
N LYS A 47 -2.12 50.44 -5.61
CA LYS A 47 -2.20 50.74 -4.18
C LYS A 47 -3.61 51.16 -3.79
N TYR A 48 -4.22 52.10 -4.51
CA TYR A 48 -5.60 52.53 -4.27
C TYR A 48 -6.59 51.36 -4.29
N PHE A 49 -6.47 50.45 -5.26
CA PHE A 49 -7.31 49.24 -5.33
C PHE A 49 -7.07 48.29 -4.15
N GLN A 50 -5.81 48.11 -3.73
CA GLN A 50 -5.48 47.29 -2.56
C GLN A 50 -6.05 47.93 -1.28
N ASP A 51 -5.82 49.21 -1.07
CA ASP A 51 -6.29 49.97 0.10
C ASP A 51 -7.82 49.96 0.18
N HIS A 52 -8.50 50.20 -0.94
CA HIS A 52 -9.96 50.14 -1.01
C HIS A 52 -10.49 48.73 -0.71
N ARG A 53 -9.85 47.68 -1.26
CA ARG A 53 -10.20 46.29 -0.97
C ARG A 53 -9.97 45.94 0.50
N HIS A 54 -8.85 46.36 1.08
CA HIS A 54 -8.55 46.15 2.50
C HIS A 54 -9.58 46.86 3.39
N ALA A 55 -9.88 48.13 3.12
CA ALA A 55 -10.89 48.88 3.86
C ALA A 55 -12.28 48.22 3.79
N ALA A 56 -12.65 47.67 2.63
CA ALA A 56 -13.91 46.93 2.48
C ALA A 56 -13.92 45.63 3.31
N LEU A 57 -12.82 44.87 3.29
CA LEU A 57 -12.69 43.64 4.08
C LEU A 57 -12.68 43.92 5.59
N GLU A 58 -11.99 44.97 6.07
CA GLU A 58 -11.99 45.34 7.49
C GLU A 58 -13.38 45.79 7.97
N LYS A 59 -14.12 46.56 7.16
CA LYS A 59 -15.49 46.98 7.50
C LYS A 59 -16.45 45.80 7.64
N SER A 60 -16.21 44.71 6.90
CA SER A 60 -17.03 43.51 6.98
C SER A 60 -16.90 42.76 8.32
N ARG A 61 -15.84 43.03 9.11
CA ARG A 61 -15.54 42.37 10.40
C ARG A 61 -16.28 42.94 11.61
N THR A 62 -17.15 43.93 11.41
CA THR A 62 -17.90 44.52 12.53
C THR A 62 -19.03 43.60 12.99
N VAL A 63 -19.31 43.58 14.30
CA VAL A 63 -20.39 42.76 14.92
C VAL A 63 -21.77 43.01 14.27
N PHE A 64 -21.95 44.18 13.65
CA PHE A 64 -23.19 44.61 13.00
C PHE A 64 -23.20 44.39 11.48
N SER A 65 -22.07 43.99 10.87
CA SER A 65 -21.96 43.65 9.46
C SER A 65 -22.31 42.17 9.25
N LYS A 66 -23.31 41.89 8.41
CA LYS A 66 -23.70 40.51 8.02
C LYS A 66 -22.77 39.88 6.98
N GLY A 67 -21.69 40.57 6.59
CA GLY A 67 -20.68 40.05 5.66
C GLY A 67 -19.86 38.96 6.33
N GLY A 68 -20.06 37.70 5.92
CA GLY A 68 -19.30 36.57 6.46
C GLY A 68 -17.79 36.66 6.20
N HIS A 69 -17.02 35.93 6.99
CA HIS A 69 -15.57 35.81 6.84
C HIS A 69 -15.24 34.85 5.69
N PHE A 70 -15.09 35.37 4.46
CA PHE A 70 -14.72 34.55 3.32
C PHE A 70 -13.20 34.36 3.21
N PRO A 71 -12.69 33.12 3.08
CA PRO A 71 -11.26 32.88 2.95
C PRO A 71 -10.75 33.48 1.63
N THR A 72 -9.84 34.44 1.74
CA THR A 72 -9.26 35.20 0.62
C THR A 72 -7.76 35.40 0.85
N LEU A 73 -6.98 35.35 -0.24
CA LEU A 73 -5.53 35.58 -0.22
C LEU A 73 -5.17 37.05 0.05
N PHE A 74 -6.13 37.95 -0.10
CA PHE A 74 -5.95 39.40 0.07
C PHE A 74 -6.36 39.88 1.47
N SER A 75 -6.63 38.97 2.40
CA SER A 75 -6.95 39.31 3.79
C SER A 75 -5.67 39.64 4.57
N SER A 76 -5.77 40.62 5.47
CA SER A 76 -4.76 40.93 6.49
C SER A 76 -4.69 39.86 7.60
N ASP A 77 -5.77 39.09 7.78
CA ASP A 77 -5.85 38.06 8.82
C ASP A 77 -5.18 36.77 8.34
N PRO A 78 -4.12 36.30 9.02
CA PRO A 78 -3.42 35.09 8.65
C PRO A 78 -4.33 33.85 8.67
N ASN A 79 -5.33 33.81 9.55
CA ASN A 79 -6.23 32.66 9.65
C ASN A 79 -7.06 32.47 8.37
N LEU A 80 -7.56 33.57 7.79
CA LEU A 80 -8.32 33.53 6.53
C LEU A 80 -7.44 33.18 5.32
N VAL A 81 -6.19 33.63 5.32
CA VAL A 81 -5.21 33.28 4.27
C VAL A 81 -4.86 31.79 4.35
N LEU A 82 -4.60 31.28 5.56
CA LEU A 82 -4.30 29.86 5.79
C LEU A 82 -5.50 28.98 5.47
N SER A 83 -6.70 29.39 5.89
CA SER A 83 -7.96 28.72 5.52
C SER A 83 -8.15 28.66 4.00
N LYS A 84 -7.88 29.73 3.25
CA LYS A 84 -7.95 29.69 1.77
C LYS A 84 -6.98 28.67 1.17
N ARG A 85 -5.77 28.58 1.73
CA ARG A 85 -4.74 27.63 1.28
C ARG A 85 -5.11 26.18 1.62
N SER A 86 -5.66 25.92 2.81
CA SER A 86 -6.15 24.59 3.16
C SER A 86 -7.32 24.20 2.26
N HIS A 87 -8.35 25.04 2.11
CA HIS A 87 -9.50 24.74 1.26
C HIS A 87 -9.13 24.48 -0.20
N THR A 88 -8.12 25.17 -0.74
CA THR A 88 -7.65 24.92 -2.11
C THR A 88 -6.93 23.58 -2.21
N ARG A 89 -6.08 23.23 -1.25
CA ARG A 89 -5.44 21.90 -1.18
C ARG A 89 -6.46 20.78 -0.95
N ASP A 90 -7.37 20.95 0.00
CA ASP A 90 -8.43 19.99 0.30
C ASP A 90 -9.32 19.76 -0.92
N ARG A 91 -9.64 20.81 -1.67
CA ARG A 91 -10.36 20.67 -2.95
C ARG A 91 -9.61 19.78 -3.94
N TRP A 92 -8.28 19.92 -4.04
CA TRP A 92 -7.44 19.07 -4.90
C TRP A 92 -7.32 17.64 -4.38
N LEU A 93 -7.16 17.46 -3.07
CA LEU A 93 -7.07 16.14 -2.43
C LEU A 93 -8.39 15.36 -2.53
N HIS A 94 -9.51 16.06 -2.40
CA HIS A 94 -10.85 15.51 -2.51
C HIS A 94 -11.46 15.70 -3.90
N THR A 95 -10.65 15.98 -4.93
CA THR A 95 -11.18 16.07 -6.29
C THR A 95 -11.74 14.70 -6.69
N PRO A 96 -13.05 14.57 -6.93
CA PRO A 96 -13.63 13.29 -7.30
C PRO A 96 -13.09 12.85 -8.67
N SER A 97 -12.50 11.66 -8.71
CA SER A 97 -12.09 11.02 -9.97
C SER A 97 -13.31 10.35 -10.60
N TYR A 98 -13.99 11.06 -11.49
CA TYR A 98 -15.11 10.49 -12.24
C TYR A 98 -14.60 9.64 -13.41
N THR A 99 -14.96 8.36 -13.42
CA THR A 99 -14.73 7.45 -14.55
C THR A 99 -16.03 7.25 -15.31
N ARG A 100 -15.98 7.11 -16.64
CA ARG A 100 -17.16 6.84 -17.49
C ARG A 100 -17.78 5.45 -17.28
N PHE A 101 -17.11 4.58 -16.51
CA PHE A 101 -17.56 3.23 -16.22
C PHE A 101 -18.24 3.18 -14.86
N ASN A 102 -19.23 2.29 -14.71
CA ASN A 102 -19.86 1.94 -13.42
C ASN A 102 -18.92 1.04 -12.56
N LEU A 103 -17.63 1.37 -12.54
CA LEU A 103 -16.61 0.66 -11.79
C LEU A 103 -16.05 1.59 -10.71
N ASP A 104 -16.30 1.22 -9.47
CA ASP A 104 -15.69 1.88 -8.32
C ASP A 104 -14.22 1.43 -8.20
N SER A 105 -13.32 2.32 -8.61
CA SER A 105 -11.86 2.11 -8.54
C SER A 105 -11.38 1.87 -7.11
N GLY A 106 -11.98 2.53 -6.11
CA GLY A 106 -11.64 2.35 -4.71
C GLY A 106 -12.03 0.96 -4.22
N ARG A 107 -13.26 0.52 -4.50
CA ARG A 107 -13.74 -0.81 -4.11
C ARG A 107 -12.98 -1.93 -4.81
N SER A 108 -12.68 -1.79 -6.10
CA SER A 108 -11.91 -2.79 -6.84
C SER A 108 -10.48 -2.94 -6.30
N ALA A 109 -9.80 -1.85 -5.94
CA ALA A 109 -8.49 -1.90 -5.30
C ALA A 109 -8.55 -2.63 -3.93
N HIS A 110 -9.58 -2.33 -3.11
CA HIS A 110 -9.79 -3.00 -1.82
C HIS A 110 -10.01 -4.51 -1.97
N LEU A 111 -10.88 -4.92 -2.90
CA LEU A 111 -11.13 -6.34 -3.16
C LEU A 111 -9.86 -7.05 -3.64
N THR A 112 -9.08 -6.40 -4.50
CA THR A 112 -7.80 -6.94 -4.98
C THR A 112 -6.81 -7.13 -3.83
N GLY A 113 -6.66 -6.14 -2.96
CA GLY A 113 -5.80 -6.22 -1.78
C GLY A 113 -6.25 -7.29 -0.78
N PHE A 114 -7.55 -7.37 -0.50
CA PHE A 114 -8.12 -8.41 0.35
C PHE A 114 -7.85 -9.81 -0.21
N TYR A 115 -8.06 -10.01 -1.51
CA TYR A 115 -7.76 -11.28 -2.17
C TYR A 115 -6.28 -11.65 -2.05
N GLN A 116 -5.36 -10.70 -2.25
CA GLN A 116 -3.93 -10.92 -2.06
C GLN A 116 -3.60 -11.35 -0.62
N MET A 117 -4.17 -10.69 0.38
CA MET A 117 -3.98 -11.06 1.79
C MET A 117 -4.49 -12.48 2.09
N VAL A 118 -5.66 -12.86 1.56
CA VAL A 118 -6.20 -14.22 1.70
C VAL A 118 -5.27 -15.24 1.06
N GLN A 119 -4.72 -14.96 -0.12
CA GLN A 119 -3.76 -15.87 -0.76
C GLN A 119 -2.46 -15.99 0.02
N GLN A 120 -1.96 -14.90 0.61
CA GLN A 120 -0.81 -14.96 1.51
C GLN A 120 -1.12 -15.82 2.74
N HIS A 121 -2.29 -15.63 3.36
CA HIS A 121 -2.72 -16.44 4.49
C HIS A 121 -2.81 -17.93 4.14
N ARG A 122 -3.29 -18.29 2.94
CA ARG A 122 -3.30 -19.69 2.47
C ARG A 122 -1.92 -20.31 2.37
N LYS A 123 -0.90 -19.51 2.00
CA LYS A 123 0.49 -19.99 1.94
C LYS A 123 1.05 -20.38 3.31
N TYR A 124 0.56 -19.79 4.41
CA TYR A 124 1.00 -20.14 5.76
C TYR A 124 0.55 -21.54 6.20
N TYR A 125 -0.50 -22.09 5.62
CA TYR A 125 -0.95 -23.47 5.90
C TYR A 125 -0.17 -24.54 5.13
N LEU A 126 0.69 -24.13 4.19
CA LEU A 126 1.49 -25.06 3.42
C LEU A 126 2.65 -25.56 4.29
N ASP A 127 2.89 -26.86 4.22
CA ASP A 127 4.07 -27.48 4.80
C ASP A 127 5.33 -27.18 3.95
N LYS A 128 6.50 -27.67 4.40
CA LYS A 128 7.77 -27.50 3.67
C LYS A 128 7.75 -28.09 2.26
N THR A 129 6.82 -29.00 1.99
CA THR A 129 6.61 -29.63 0.67
C THR A 129 5.62 -28.86 -0.21
N GLY A 130 5.03 -27.77 0.29
CA GLY A 130 4.05 -26.95 -0.43
C GLY A 130 2.64 -27.54 -0.46
N MET A 131 2.34 -28.52 0.41
CA MET A 131 1.06 -29.19 0.52
C MET A 131 0.33 -28.77 1.80
N VAL A 132 -0.99 -28.81 1.77
CA VAL A 132 -1.80 -28.61 2.98
C VAL A 132 -1.98 -29.97 3.66
N PRO A 133 -1.71 -30.11 4.97
CA PRO A 133 -1.92 -31.36 5.68
C PRO A 133 -3.39 -31.78 5.60
N GLN A 134 -3.63 -33.05 5.25
CA GLN A 134 -4.99 -33.58 5.18
C GLN A 134 -5.61 -33.66 6.57
N VAL A 135 -6.86 -33.22 6.66
CA VAL A 135 -7.65 -33.23 7.89
C VAL A 135 -8.48 -34.52 7.93
N PRO A 136 -8.38 -35.37 8.97
CA PRO A 136 -8.96 -36.73 8.96
C PRO A 136 -10.49 -36.76 8.98
N TYR A 137 -11.15 -35.66 9.36
CA TYR A 137 -12.60 -35.57 9.52
C TYR A 137 -13.33 -34.89 8.36
N PHE A 138 -12.62 -34.18 7.47
CA PHE A 138 -13.21 -33.54 6.29
C PHE A 138 -12.77 -34.22 5.01
N VAL A 139 -13.05 -35.51 4.91
CA VAL A 139 -12.79 -36.29 3.70
C VAL A 139 -13.99 -36.15 2.78
N LEU A 140 -13.80 -35.50 1.64
CA LEU A 140 -14.82 -35.49 0.58
C LEU A 140 -15.03 -36.93 0.09
N PRO A 141 -16.29 -37.36 -0.14
CA PRO A 141 -16.54 -38.68 -0.70
C PRO A 141 -15.93 -38.78 -2.09
N VAL A 142 -14.94 -39.65 -2.21
CA VAL A 142 -14.26 -39.98 -3.47
C VAL A 142 -15.02 -41.13 -4.12
N LYS A 143 -14.96 -41.23 -5.46
CA LYS A 143 -15.57 -42.35 -6.19
C LYS A 143 -14.99 -43.68 -5.70
N GLU A 144 -15.81 -44.72 -5.68
CA GLU A 144 -15.44 -46.03 -5.12
C GLU A 144 -14.18 -46.60 -5.77
N TRP A 145 -14.07 -46.55 -7.10
CA TRP A 145 -12.90 -47.03 -7.86
C TRP A 145 -11.59 -46.29 -7.52
N GLU A 146 -11.66 -45.07 -6.99
CA GLU A 146 -10.49 -44.24 -6.64
C GLU A 146 -10.05 -44.55 -5.21
N ARG A 147 -11.00 -44.89 -4.33
CA ARG A 147 -10.74 -45.26 -2.94
C ARG A 147 -10.33 -46.73 -2.79
N TYR A 148 -10.93 -47.59 -3.60
CA TYR A 148 -10.73 -49.04 -3.63
C TYR A 148 -10.53 -49.48 -5.08
N PRO A 149 -9.31 -49.32 -5.64
CA PRO A 149 -9.02 -49.79 -6.98
C PRO A 149 -9.24 -51.30 -7.06
N LEU A 150 -9.77 -51.76 -8.19
CA LEU A 150 -9.98 -53.18 -8.42
C LEU A 150 -8.62 -53.90 -8.35
N PRO A 151 -8.56 -55.14 -7.82
CA PRO A 151 -7.30 -55.90 -7.72
C PRO A 151 -6.54 -56.03 -9.05
N THR A 152 -7.27 -55.96 -10.17
CA THR A 152 -6.74 -56.00 -11.53
C THR A 152 -5.95 -54.75 -11.93
N ASP A 153 -6.29 -53.60 -11.34
CA ASP A 153 -5.70 -52.30 -11.65
C ASP A 153 -4.53 -51.94 -10.71
N LEU A 154 -4.20 -52.83 -9.79
CA LEU A 154 -3.08 -52.64 -8.88
C LEU A 154 -1.74 -52.89 -9.60
N PRO A 155 -0.73 -52.03 -9.40
CA PRO A 155 0.60 -52.27 -9.94
C PRO A 155 1.17 -53.59 -9.37
N PRO A 156 2.03 -54.29 -10.15
CA PRO A 156 2.61 -55.55 -9.70
C PRO A 156 3.34 -55.36 -8.36
N LEU A 157 2.99 -56.20 -7.39
CA LEU A 157 3.59 -56.15 -6.06
C LEU A 157 5.12 -56.24 -6.14
N SER A 158 5.81 -55.42 -5.33
CA SER A 158 7.26 -55.50 -5.21
C SER A 158 7.70 -56.89 -4.71
N PRO A 159 8.92 -57.36 -5.05
CA PRO A 159 9.43 -58.64 -4.59
C PRO A 159 9.36 -58.80 -3.07
N GLU A 160 9.66 -57.74 -2.31
CA GLU A 160 9.56 -57.72 -0.85
C GLU A 160 8.11 -57.96 -0.38
N LYS A 161 7.14 -57.22 -0.92
CA LYS A 161 5.72 -57.37 -0.57
C LYS A 161 5.20 -58.77 -0.90
N LYS A 162 5.60 -59.32 -2.05
CA LYS A 162 5.31 -60.72 -2.42
C LYS A 162 5.88 -61.70 -1.41
N TRP A 163 7.14 -61.51 -0.99
CA TRP A 163 7.81 -62.36 -0.01
C TRP A 163 7.16 -62.30 1.38
N HIS A 164 6.71 -61.11 1.79
CA HIS A 164 5.94 -60.93 3.02
C HIS A 164 4.58 -61.64 2.96
N LEU A 165 3.80 -61.45 1.90
CA LEU A 165 2.52 -62.13 1.73
C LEU A 165 2.68 -63.66 1.70
N LEU A 166 3.71 -64.15 1.01
CA LEU A 166 4.02 -65.58 0.97
C LEU A 166 4.26 -66.16 2.38
N ARG A 167 4.98 -65.43 3.25
CA ARG A 167 5.25 -65.86 4.63
C ARG A 167 4.03 -65.86 5.54
N VAL A 168 3.13 -64.90 5.35
CA VAL A 168 1.95 -64.70 6.19
C VAL A 168 0.76 -65.53 5.68
N SER A 169 0.86 -66.10 4.48
CA SER A 169 -0.11 -67.04 3.93
C SER A 169 -0.36 -68.19 4.92
N PRO A 170 -1.63 -68.56 5.18
CA PRO A 170 -1.98 -69.62 6.11
C PRO A 170 -1.31 -70.97 5.76
N GLU A 171 -1.02 -71.21 4.49
CA GLU A 171 -0.32 -72.43 4.02
C GLU A 171 1.16 -72.47 4.42
N ASN A 172 1.81 -71.31 4.58
CA ASN A 172 3.24 -71.19 4.89
C ASN A 172 3.52 -70.80 6.35
N LEU A 173 2.48 -70.65 7.17
CA LEU A 173 2.65 -70.41 8.59
C LEU A 173 3.41 -71.59 9.21
N LYS A 174 4.50 -71.29 9.91
CA LYS A 174 5.27 -72.29 10.65
C LYS A 174 4.41 -72.83 11.79
N THR A 175 3.82 -74.00 11.58
CA THR A 175 2.94 -74.66 12.54
C THR A 175 3.68 -75.28 13.72
N TYR A 176 5.02 -75.36 13.66
CA TYR A 176 5.87 -75.91 14.72
C TYR A 176 6.22 -74.87 15.81
N GLN A 177 6.12 -75.27 17.08
CA GLN A 177 6.64 -74.50 18.22
C GLN A 177 8.11 -74.88 18.46
N ARG A 178 9.01 -73.90 18.60
CA ARG A 178 10.37 -74.12 19.09
C ARG A 178 10.45 -73.86 20.59
N PHE A 179 10.97 -74.83 21.31
CA PHE A 179 11.29 -74.65 22.73
C PHE A 179 12.64 -73.94 22.90
N PRO A 180 12.90 -73.33 24.06
CA PRO A 180 14.22 -72.76 24.40
C PRO A 180 15.36 -73.78 24.27
N SER A 181 15.06 -75.07 24.42
CA SER A 181 15.98 -76.19 24.19
C SER A 181 16.30 -76.45 22.71
N GLY A 182 15.75 -75.67 21.78
CA GLY A 182 15.94 -75.81 20.33
C GLY A 182 15.09 -76.91 19.69
N LYS A 183 14.43 -77.77 20.47
CA LYS A 183 13.55 -78.84 19.95
C LYS A 183 12.32 -78.23 19.27
N ARG A 184 12.05 -78.67 18.04
CA ARG A 184 10.83 -78.35 17.29
C ARG A 184 9.80 -79.42 17.57
N VAL A 185 8.61 -79.00 17.97
CA VAL A 185 7.50 -79.90 18.27
C VAL A 185 6.45 -79.74 17.19
N THR A 186 5.93 -80.87 16.73
CA THR A 186 4.91 -80.90 15.68
C THR A 186 3.58 -80.36 16.21
N PRO A 187 2.68 -79.90 15.33
CA PRO A 187 1.37 -79.41 15.75
C PRO A 187 0.56 -80.46 16.55
N HIS A 188 0.72 -81.74 16.19
CA HIS A 188 0.03 -82.86 16.85
C HIS A 188 0.51 -83.08 18.29
N GLU A 189 1.83 -83.07 18.51
CA GLU A 189 2.41 -83.18 19.86
C GLU A 189 2.06 -81.97 20.72
N ARG A 190 2.01 -80.77 20.13
CA ARG A 190 1.54 -79.57 20.79
C ARG A 190 0.08 -79.71 21.23
N GLN A 191 -0.80 -80.17 20.34
CA GLN A 191 -2.22 -80.37 20.65
C GLN A 191 -2.41 -81.36 21.80
N ARG A 192 -1.70 -82.50 21.78
CA ARG A 192 -1.74 -83.47 22.89
C ARG A 192 -1.29 -82.87 24.23
N ARG A 193 -0.23 -82.06 24.20
CA ARG A 193 0.28 -81.36 25.38
C ARG A 193 -0.73 -80.34 25.91
N ASP A 194 -1.28 -79.52 25.02
CA ASP A 194 -2.22 -78.46 25.40
C ASP A 194 -3.49 -79.09 26.02
N CYS A 195 -4.01 -80.19 25.45
CA CYS A 195 -5.08 -80.98 26.09
C CYS A 195 -4.68 -81.50 27.49
N TYR A 196 -3.46 -82.02 27.66
CA TYR A 196 -3.00 -82.53 28.97
C TYR A 196 -2.96 -81.44 30.06
N PHE A 197 -2.62 -80.20 29.70
CA PHE A 197 -2.58 -79.09 30.66
C PHE A 197 -3.94 -78.41 30.87
N GLU A 198 -4.83 -78.42 29.87
CA GLU A 198 -6.21 -77.93 30.03
C GLU A 198 -7.03 -78.77 31.04
N PHE A 199 -6.80 -80.09 31.11
CA PHE A 199 -7.47 -80.96 32.10
C PHE A 199 -6.91 -80.85 33.53
N ARG A 200 -5.89 -80.02 33.76
CA ARG A 200 -5.24 -79.85 35.08
C ARG A 200 -5.39 -78.44 35.67
N ALA A 201 -6.03 -77.52 34.96
CA ALA A 201 -6.42 -76.19 35.46
C ALA A 201 -7.86 -76.25 35.99
#